data_AF-A0A1G8LL50-F1
#
_entry.id   AF-A0A1G8LL50-F1
#
_cell.length_a   1.000
_cell.length_b   1.000
_cell.length_c   1.000
_cell.angle_alpha   90.00
_cell.angle_beta   90.00
_cell.angle_gamma   90.00
#
_symmetry.space_group_name_H-M   'P 1'
#
loop_
_entity.id
_entity.type
_entity.pdbx_description
1 polymer ?
#
loop_
_entity_poly.entity_id
_entity_poly.type
_entity_poly.pdbx_seq_one_letter_code
_entity_poly.pdbx_strand_id
1 'polypeptide(L)'
;MDFGDALRALKQGARVARAGWNGKGMWLKLAPGSVIGARDAKCGHATAHRAEELEHPEGEIEVLPHIDMRAADGTIVVGWLASQTDMLADDWRIVGDTVQPDAFAAPFDSARTA
;
A
#
# COMPACT_ATOMS: atom_id res chain seq x y z
N MET A 1 11.53 -13.71 9.82
CA MET A 1 11.41 -13.70 8.35
C MET A 1 12.30 -12.58 7.85
N ASP A 2 12.94 -12.74 6.70
CA ASP A 2 13.73 -11.67 6.11
C ASP A 2 12.83 -10.63 5.40
N PHE A 3 13.43 -9.57 4.85
CA PHE A 3 12.68 -8.57 4.08
C PHE A 3 12.01 -9.15 2.82
N GLY A 4 12.64 -10.12 2.15
CA GLY A 4 12.10 -10.78 0.96
C GLY A 4 10.84 -11.60 1.27
N ASP A 5 10.85 -12.32 2.38
CA ASP A 5 9.69 -13.02 2.95
C ASP A 5 8.56 -12.05 3.27
N ALA A 6 8.88 -10.91 3.90
CA ALA A 6 7.91 -9.88 4.21
C ALA A 6 7.24 -9.32 2.94
N LEU A 7 8.02 -9.06 1.88
CA LEU A 7 7.49 -8.66 0.57
C LEU A 7 6.62 -9.75 -0.06
N ARG A 8 7.00 -11.03 0.01
CA ARG A 8 6.18 -12.14 -0.48
C ARG A 8 4.85 -12.21 0.28
N ALA A 9 4.86 -12.09 1.60
CA ALA A 9 3.66 -12.09 2.42
C ALA A 9 2.75 -10.90 2.10
N LEU A 10 3.31 -9.69 1.90
CA LEU A 10 2.57 -8.50 1.48
C LEU A 10 1.85 -8.72 0.14
N LYS A 11 2.54 -9.30 -0.85
CA LYS A 11 1.96 -9.66 -2.16
C LYS A 11 0.84 -10.70 -2.05
N GLN A 12 0.89 -11.56 -1.04
CA GLN A 12 -0.17 -12.53 -0.72
C GLN A 12 -1.32 -11.92 0.09
N GLY A 13 -1.31 -10.60 0.31
CA GLY A 13 -2.37 -9.90 1.01
C GLY A 13 -2.21 -9.87 2.53
N ALA A 14 -1.15 -10.47 3.09
CA ALA A 14 -0.89 -10.42 4.52
C ALA A 14 -0.50 -8.99 4.97
N ARG A 15 -0.67 -8.72 6.27
CA ARG A 15 0.00 -7.61 6.93
C ARG A 15 1.28 -8.11 7.57
N VAL A 16 2.33 -7.29 7.55
CA VAL A 16 3.61 -7.63 8.17
C VAL A 16 4.06 -6.54 9.12
N ALA A 17 4.89 -6.89 10.10
CA ALA A 17 5.49 -5.93 11.02
C ALA A 17 6.89 -6.41 11.41
N ARG A 18 7.73 -5.48 11.85
CA ARG A 18 9.00 -5.79 12.50
C ARG A 18 8.83 -5.87 14.02
N ALA A 19 9.62 -6.72 14.66
CA ALA A 19 9.66 -6.80 16.12
C ALA A 19 10.39 -5.59 16.75
N GLY A 20 11.40 -5.06 16.06
CA GLY A 20 12.27 -3.96 16.48
C GLY A 20 11.76 -2.57 16.14
N TRP A 21 10.51 -2.42 15.66
CA TRP A 21 9.92 -1.08 15.49
C TRP A 21 9.54 -0.45 16.84
N ASN A 22 9.68 0.87 16.90
CA ASN A 22 9.59 1.65 18.14
C ASN A 22 8.17 1.88 18.68
N GLY A 23 7.17 1.14 18.18
CA GLY A 23 5.77 1.38 18.51
C GLY A 23 4.89 0.15 18.43
N LYS A 24 3.88 0.10 19.32
CA LYS A 24 2.92 -1.01 19.36
C LYS A 24 1.91 -0.88 18.22
N GLY A 25 1.54 -2.01 17.62
CA GLY A 25 0.48 -2.06 16.60
C GLY A 25 0.85 -1.47 15.25
N MET A 26 2.14 -1.25 14.98
CA MET A 26 2.63 -0.87 13.66
C MET A 26 2.58 -2.06 12.70
N TRP A 27 2.18 -1.82 11.45
CA TRP A 27 2.16 -2.85 10.39
C TRP A 27 2.20 -2.23 8.99
N LEU A 28 2.67 -3.00 8.01
CA LEU A 28 2.58 -2.72 6.58
C LEU A 28 1.45 -3.52 5.94
N LYS A 29 0.85 -2.95 4.89
CA LYS A 29 -0.05 -3.64 3.97
C LYS A 29 0.21 -3.18 2.55
N LEU A 30 0.23 -4.11 1.61
CA LEU A 30 0.16 -3.77 0.19
C LEU A 30 -1.29 -3.37 -0.14
N ALA A 31 -1.48 -2.09 -0.46
CA ALA A 31 -2.70 -1.58 -1.05
C ALA A 31 -2.71 -1.98 -2.54
N PRO A 32 -3.80 -2.59 -3.04
CA PRO A 32 -3.94 -2.80 -4.47
C PRO A 32 -3.98 -1.45 -5.18
N GLY A 33 -3.56 -1.43 -6.44
CA GLY A 33 -3.83 -0.29 -7.30
C GLY A 33 -5.34 -0.11 -7.47
N SER A 34 -5.74 1.10 -7.81
CA SER A 34 -7.14 1.42 -8.06
C SER A 34 -7.27 2.37 -9.24
N VAL A 35 -8.45 2.32 -9.86
CA VAL A 35 -8.86 3.31 -10.85
C VAL A 35 -9.97 4.13 -10.22
N ILE A 36 -9.85 5.44 -10.27
CA ILE A 36 -10.88 6.37 -9.79
C ILE A 36 -11.28 7.32 -10.91
N GLY A 37 -12.55 7.71 -10.95
CA GLY A 37 -12.99 8.77 -11.86
C GLY A 37 -12.41 10.12 -11.44
N ALA A 38 -12.10 10.97 -12.41
CA ALA A 38 -11.63 12.34 -12.18
C ALA A 38 -12.58 13.13 -11.25
N ARG A 39 -13.89 12.90 -11.38
CA ARG A 39 -14.93 13.48 -10.52
C ARG A 39 -14.85 13.07 -9.05
N ASP A 40 -14.30 11.88 -8.78
CA ASP A 40 -14.20 11.29 -7.45
C ASP A 40 -12.83 11.58 -6.81
N ALA A 41 -11.97 12.31 -7.53
CA ALA A 41 -10.66 12.71 -7.04
C ALA A 41 -10.80 13.59 -5.79
N LYS A 42 -10.18 13.14 -4.70
CA LYS A 42 -10.29 13.81 -3.41
C LYS A 42 -9.52 15.13 -3.41
N CYS A 43 -10.21 16.23 -3.11
CA CYS A 43 -9.61 17.56 -3.01
C CYS A 43 -8.37 17.57 -2.09
N GLY A 44 -7.32 18.28 -2.51
CA GLY A 44 -6.05 18.37 -1.81
C GLY A 44 -5.15 17.13 -1.88
N HIS A 45 -5.54 16.09 -2.63
CA HIS A 45 -4.70 14.91 -2.89
C HIS A 45 -4.11 15.00 -4.30
N ALA A 46 -3.02 14.25 -4.56
CA ALA A 46 -2.37 14.22 -5.88
C ALA A 46 -3.34 13.86 -7.01
N THR A 47 -4.35 13.04 -6.73
CA THR A 47 -5.40 12.68 -7.68
C THR A 47 -6.23 13.88 -8.13
N ALA A 48 -6.45 14.89 -7.29
CA ALA A 48 -7.20 16.09 -7.69
C ALA A 48 -6.41 16.93 -8.70
N HIS A 49 -5.11 17.10 -8.48
CA HIS A 49 -4.26 17.77 -9.48
C HIS A 49 -4.18 16.96 -10.78
N ARG A 50 -4.07 15.63 -10.68
CA ARG A 50 -4.13 14.77 -11.87
C ARG A 50 -5.45 14.90 -12.62
N ALA A 51 -6.58 15.12 -11.92
CA ALA A 51 -7.88 15.34 -12.54
C ALA A 51 -7.93 16.63 -13.37
N GLU A 52 -7.28 17.71 -12.91
CA GLU A 52 -7.21 19.00 -13.61
C GLU A 52 -6.45 18.92 -14.95
N GLU A 53 -5.54 17.96 -15.07
CA GLU A 53 -4.78 17.69 -16.29
C GLU A 53 -5.55 16.87 -17.33
N LEU A 54 -6.74 16.35 -17.00
CA LEU A 54 -7.54 15.56 -17.91
C LEU A 54 -8.41 16.47 -18.78
N GLU A 55 -8.38 16.23 -20.09
CA GLU A 55 -9.19 16.99 -21.07
C GLU A 55 -10.70 16.69 -20.95
N HIS A 56 -11.05 15.57 -20.29
CA HIS A 56 -12.42 15.10 -20.19
C HIS A 56 -12.83 14.89 -18.72
N PRO A 57 -14.01 15.40 -18.31
CA PRO A 57 -14.51 15.26 -16.94
C PRO A 57 -14.87 13.80 -16.56
N GLU A 58 -14.92 12.91 -17.55
CA GLU A 58 -15.11 11.46 -17.38
C GLU A 58 -13.79 10.68 -17.37
N GLY A 59 -12.65 11.37 -17.35
CA GLY A 59 -11.35 10.70 -17.37
C GLY A 59 -11.13 9.86 -16.12
N GLU A 60 -10.35 8.80 -16.28
CA GLU A 60 -9.95 7.90 -15.20
C GLU A 60 -8.52 8.20 -14.75
N ILE A 61 -8.27 8.02 -13.46
CA ILE A 61 -6.96 8.18 -12.84
C ILE A 61 -6.57 6.84 -12.24
N GLU A 62 -5.44 6.32 -12.72
CA GLU A 62 -4.83 5.12 -12.17
C GLU A 62 -3.93 5.49 -10.99
N VAL A 63 -4.20 4.87 -9.84
CA VAL A 63 -3.33 4.88 -8.66
C VAL A 63 -2.64 3.53 -8.60
N LEU A 64 -1.31 3.53 -8.72
CA LEU A 64 -0.53 2.30 -8.73
C LEU A 64 -0.54 1.60 -7.34
N PRO A 65 -0.34 0.27 -7.31
CA PRO A 65 -0.15 -0.45 -6.05
C PRO A 65 1.00 0.13 -5.23
N HIS A 66 0.81 0.24 -3.92
CA HIS A 66 1.79 0.83 -3.03
C HIS A 66 1.68 0.20 -1.63
N ILE A 67 2.76 0.28 -0.85
CA ILE A 67 2.77 -0.25 0.51
C ILE A 67 2.44 0.89 1.45
N ASP A 68 1.46 0.68 2.32
CA ASP A 68 1.08 1.62 3.36
C ASP A 68 1.50 1.10 4.72
N MET A 69 1.71 2.03 5.64
CA MET A 69 2.04 1.73 7.02
C MET A 69 0.99 2.31 7.97
N ARG A 70 0.52 1.51 8.92
CA ARG A 70 -0.09 2.04 10.14
C ARG A 70 1.01 2.38 11.14
N ALA A 71 1.12 3.64 11.52
CA ALA A 71 2.08 4.12 12.51
C ALA A 71 1.64 3.79 13.94
N ALA A 72 2.52 4.06 14.91
CA ALA A 72 2.31 3.74 16.32
C ALA A 72 1.09 4.46 16.93
N ASP A 73 0.84 5.70 16.48
CA ASP A 73 -0.31 6.52 16.88
C ASP A 73 -1.61 6.15 16.14
N GLY A 74 -1.54 5.21 15.20
CA GLY A 74 -2.67 4.76 14.41
C GLY A 74 -2.92 5.56 13.12
N THR A 75 -2.09 6.55 12.80
CA THR A 75 -2.13 7.23 11.50
C THR A 75 -1.68 6.31 10.37
N ILE A 76 -2.09 6.64 9.13
CA ILE A 76 -1.68 5.91 7.93
C ILE A 76 -0.65 6.73 7.17
N VAL A 77 0.52 6.13 6.93
CA VAL A 77 1.53 6.63 6.02
C VAL A 77 1.30 5.97 4.68
N VAL A 78 0.88 6.77 3.69
CA VAL A 78 0.67 6.32 2.32
C VAL A 78 2.00 6.29 1.58
N GLY A 79 2.34 5.17 0.95
CA GLY A 79 3.61 5.03 0.22
C GLY A 79 4.83 4.94 1.14
N TRP A 80 4.80 3.96 2.06
CA TRP A 80 5.92 3.63 2.94
C TRP A 80 7.22 3.37 2.17
N LEU A 81 8.27 4.08 2.56
CA LEU A 81 9.62 3.93 2.02
C LEU A 81 10.43 3.00 2.91
N ALA A 82 10.88 1.87 2.37
CA ALA A 82 11.76 0.95 3.08
C ALA A 82 13.11 1.60 3.37
N SER A 83 13.50 1.69 4.63
CA SER A 83 14.86 2.11 4.99
C SER A 83 15.87 0.97 4.81
N GLN A 84 17.16 1.30 4.80
CA GLN A 84 18.22 0.28 4.84
C GLN A 84 18.07 -0.66 6.05
N THR A 85 17.61 -0.13 7.19
CA THR A 85 17.39 -0.95 8.39
C THR A 85 16.20 -1.90 8.25
N ASP A 86 15.23 -1.59 7.38
CA ASP A 86 14.09 -2.45 7.10
C ASP A 86 14.49 -3.56 6.11
N MET A 87 15.23 -3.19 5.06
CA MET A 87 15.68 -4.12 4.03
C MET A 87 16.68 -5.16 4.57
N LEU A 88 17.51 -4.80 5.55
CA LEU A 88 18.50 -5.69 6.16
C LEU A 88 18.00 -6.42 7.42
N ALA A 89 16.70 -6.32 7.73
CA ALA A 89 16.16 -6.91 8.95
C ALA A 89 15.68 -8.36 8.75
N ASP A 90 15.90 -9.17 9.79
CA ASP A 90 15.45 -10.58 9.86
C ASP A 90 14.30 -10.81 10.86
N ASP A 91 13.77 -9.72 11.42
CA ASP A 91 12.80 -9.71 12.51
C ASP A 91 11.35 -9.47 12.03
N TRP A 92 11.07 -9.73 10.76
CA TRP A 92 9.73 -9.60 10.20
C TRP A 92 8.80 -10.74 10.64
N ARG A 93 7.53 -10.39 10.85
CA ARG A 93 6.43 -11.29 11.21
C ARG A 93 5.13 -10.91 10.49
N ILE A 94 4.28 -11.89 10.17
CA ILE A 94 2.90 -11.65 9.71
C ILE A 94 2.05 -11.27 10.93
N VAL A 95 1.14 -10.30 10.78
CA VAL A 95 0.30 -9.80 11.88
C VAL A 95 -1.19 -9.72 11.51
N GLY A 96 -2.03 -10.25 12.39
CA GLY A 96 -3.50 -10.23 12.27
C GLY A 96 -4.07 -11.22 11.25
N ASP A 97 -5.40 -11.37 11.26
CA ASP A 97 -6.09 -12.33 10.38
C ASP A 97 -6.02 -11.86 8.92
N THR A 98 -5.81 -12.82 8.02
CA THR A 98 -5.93 -12.64 6.57
C THR A 98 -7.37 -12.24 6.27
N VAL A 99 -7.59 -10.96 5.93
CA VAL A 99 -8.83 -10.57 5.25
C VAL A 99 -8.81 -11.28 3.90
N GLN A 100 -9.89 -12.01 3.62
CA GLN A 100 -10.07 -12.73 2.37
C GLN A 100 -9.85 -11.79 1.15
N PRO A 101 -8.98 -12.16 0.19
CA PRO A 101 -8.54 -11.28 -0.90
C PRO A 101 -9.68 -10.79 -1.82
N ASP A 102 -10.81 -11.48 -1.77
CA ASP A 102 -12.04 -11.29 -2.54
C ASP A 102 -12.94 -10.15 -2.04
N ALA A 103 -12.60 -9.50 -0.91
CA ALA A 103 -13.44 -8.41 -0.41
C ALA A 103 -13.40 -7.15 -1.31
N PHE A 104 -12.25 -6.79 -1.93
CA PHE A 104 -12.12 -5.50 -2.63
C PHE A 104 -11.02 -5.36 -3.73
N ALA A 105 -10.37 -6.42 -4.25
CA ALA A 105 -9.26 -6.24 -5.21
C ALA A 105 -9.40 -7.03 -6.52
N ALA A 106 -9.31 -6.31 -7.65
CA ALA A 106 -8.87 -6.88 -8.93
C ALA A 106 -7.44 -7.42 -8.78
N PRO A 107 -7.06 -8.50 -9.51
CA PRO A 107 -5.76 -9.14 -9.35
C PRO A 107 -4.61 -8.14 -9.59
N PHE A 108 -3.59 -8.23 -8.72
CA PHE A 108 -2.31 -7.56 -8.92
C PHE A 108 -1.70 -8.05 -10.24
N ASP A 109 -1.79 -7.24 -11.28
CA ASP A 109 -1.21 -7.51 -12.59
C ASP A 109 0.21 -6.92 -12.64
N SER A 110 1.21 -7.80 -12.48
CA SER A 110 2.62 -7.42 -12.55
C SER A 110 3.05 -6.91 -13.94
N ALA A 111 2.20 -6.98 -14.97
CA ALA A 111 2.50 -6.52 -16.32
C ALA A 111 2.20 -5.03 -16.56
N ARG A 112 1.57 -4.32 -15.60
CA ARG A 112 1.17 -2.90 -15.78
C ARG A 112 2.08 -1.87 -15.13
N THR A 113 3.13 -2.30 -14.44
CA THR A 113 4.19 -1.41 -13.97
C THR A 113 5.25 -1.27 -15.06
N ALA A 114 5.06 -0.31 -15.96
CA ALA A 114 6.06 0.14 -16.93
C ALA A 114 6.28 1.64 -16.78
#